data_AF-A0A1V5Y3M8-F1
#
_entry.id   AF-A0A1V5Y3M8-F1
#
_cell.length_a   1.000
_cell.length_b   1.000
_cell.length_c   1.000
_cell.angle_alpha   90.00
_cell.angle_beta   90.00
_cell.angle_gamma   90.00
#
_symmetry.space_group_name_H-M   'P 1'
#
loop_
_entity.id
_entity.type
_entity.pdbx_description
1 polymer ?
#
loop_
_entity_poly.entity_id
_entity_poly.type
_entity_poly.pdbx_seq_one_letter_code
_entity_poly.pdbx_strand_id
1 'polypeptide(L)'
;MEERRTFYQIQEQQTQRTIWLFIGLILFYFIGVGILYALIAGVIFSALLGIPIFSPWHFVIIFVISALLAIFQWENAKTSGAEFILEKLRAAPLDTSDLYHKKLGDIVEEVRIGAGCKKPIRICVIPANSVNTCAIIGADGVPIIAATEGALARFTREELQSAIAHELAHIMSGDALYITFACALGNIFQRLSDMLEIEEERPVFFNTWMQRPEGRQMELLGQTISGALALLSRLFTFTISRQREYLADANAVQITRNPEALARVIYKAHKSFSYLGDAGEIYSPLFIVPPESAGEIAEQGFLSKIFSTHPPVMERINRLMGMANKTVLKALSDIMEQNQQRENARIQISSVDEKPSREFSDDAPASDYANPDVGSLWEIRNSQGKWEGPFTIATLFTIPWFTGMATVRPAGSDEPALARSFPPILETFRASQKKNPAKGQCPVCGQNLADSHYEGVPIKQCQRCGGRLVPEAGIVRIIARREVKPSDYLLRKARRWKRENQINVQAVNRIKNAEKHHSKKTLHNCPLCGFGMIRRLFSYQYFVEVDDCKSCKQVWFDGDELEILQILIEDAGY
;
A
#
# COMPACT_ATOMS: atom_id res chain seq x y z
N MET A 1 -32.44 -33.35 -3.04
CA MET A 1 -32.86 -32.25 -2.16
C MET A 1 -31.93 -32.28 -0.97
N GLU A 2 -30.92 -31.41 -0.96
CA GLU A 2 -29.98 -31.33 0.16
C GLU A 2 -30.72 -30.65 1.32
N GLU A 3 -30.80 -31.36 2.44
CA GLU A 3 -31.54 -30.96 3.63
C GLU A 3 -31.00 -29.61 4.12
N ARG A 4 -31.86 -28.59 4.22
CA ARG A 4 -31.45 -27.28 4.75
C ARG A 4 -31.01 -27.50 6.19
N ARG A 5 -29.70 -27.40 6.43
CA ARG A 5 -29.13 -27.55 7.77
C ARG A 5 -29.82 -26.59 8.72
N THR A 6 -30.24 -27.11 9.87
CA THR A 6 -30.86 -26.28 10.90
C THR A 6 -29.80 -25.36 11.52
N PHE A 7 -30.24 -24.24 12.11
CA PHE A 7 -29.35 -23.32 12.83
C PHE A 7 -28.48 -24.05 13.87
N TYR A 8 -29.07 -25.02 14.57
CA TYR A 8 -28.37 -25.84 15.56
C TYR A 8 -27.25 -26.69 14.97
N GLN A 9 -27.44 -27.27 13.77
CA GLN A 9 -26.40 -28.03 13.08
C GLN A 9 -25.24 -27.15 12.62
N ILE A 10 -25.52 -25.91 12.18
CA ILE A 10 -24.49 -24.93 11.80
C ILE A 10 -23.67 -24.55 13.05
N GLN A 11 -24.36 -24.28 14.17
CA GLN A 11 -23.71 -23.94 15.43
C GLN A 11 -22.86 -25.09 15.98
N GLU A 12 -23.38 -26.32 15.98
CA GLU A 12 -22.66 -27.51 16.44
C GLU A 12 -21.39 -27.74 15.60
N GLN A 13 -21.49 -27.62 14.28
CA GLN A 13 -20.34 -27.77 13.39
C GLN A 13 -19.30 -26.67 13.62
N GLN A 14 -19.70 -25.44 13.90
CA GLN A 14 -18.79 -24.36 14.30
C GLN A 14 -18.09 -24.71 15.61
N THR A 15 -18.84 -25.10 16.64
CA THR A 15 -18.28 -25.47 17.95
C THR A 15 -17.28 -26.61 17.84
N GLN A 16 -17.59 -27.68 17.09
CA GLN A 16 -16.65 -28.79 16.87
C GLN A 16 -15.36 -28.33 16.20
N ARG A 17 -15.42 -27.47 15.19
CA ARG A 17 -14.23 -26.95 14.49
C ARG A 17 -13.38 -26.06 15.39
N THR A 18 -14.02 -25.20 16.17
CA THR A 18 -13.39 -24.36 17.18
C THR A 18 -12.68 -25.21 18.24
N ILE A 19 -13.32 -26.32 18.69
CA ILE A 19 -12.70 -27.28 19.61
C ILE A 19 -11.48 -27.96 18.97
N TRP A 20 -11.58 -28.43 17.73
CA TRP A 20 -10.44 -29.05 17.04
C TRP A 20 -9.27 -28.08 16.84
N LEU A 21 -9.54 -26.80 16.55
CA LEU A 21 -8.49 -25.78 16.54
C LEU A 21 -7.84 -25.60 17.90
N PHE A 22 -8.64 -25.56 18.98
CA PHE A 22 -8.11 -25.41 20.34
C PHE A 22 -7.28 -26.62 20.77
N ILE A 23 -7.74 -27.84 20.48
CA ILE A 23 -6.97 -29.07 20.70
C ILE A 23 -5.68 -29.03 19.89
N GLY A 24 -5.75 -28.64 18.61
CA GLY A 24 -4.59 -28.45 17.76
C GLY A 24 -3.59 -27.46 18.35
N LEU A 25 -4.06 -26.34 18.90
CA LEU A 25 -3.25 -25.34 19.56
C LEU A 25 -2.55 -25.86 20.84
N ILE A 26 -3.24 -26.66 21.66
CA ILE A 26 -2.64 -27.30 22.84
C ILE A 26 -1.56 -28.29 22.43
N LEU A 27 -1.87 -29.21 21.50
CA LEU A 27 -0.92 -30.19 20.99
C LEU A 27 0.31 -29.50 20.37
N PHE A 28 0.06 -28.39 19.68
CA PHE A 28 1.10 -27.54 19.12
C PHE A 28 2.06 -27.00 20.19
N TYR A 29 1.56 -26.34 21.24
CA TYR A 29 2.44 -25.84 22.30
C TYR A 29 3.13 -26.98 23.03
N PHE A 30 2.47 -28.13 23.15
CA PHE A 30 3.05 -29.31 23.79
C PHE A 30 4.28 -29.79 23.03
N ILE A 31 4.19 -29.89 21.69
CA ILE A 31 5.31 -30.26 20.83
C ILE A 31 6.39 -29.16 20.85
N GLY A 32 6.03 -27.89 20.67
CA GLY A 32 7.00 -26.79 20.61
C GLY A 32 7.77 -26.58 21.92
N VAL A 33 7.06 -26.51 23.05
CA VAL A 33 7.68 -26.40 24.38
C VAL A 33 8.45 -27.67 24.72
N GLY A 34 7.96 -28.85 24.31
CA GLY A 34 8.65 -30.11 24.48
C GLY A 34 9.98 -30.20 23.73
N ILE A 35 10.03 -29.73 22.48
CA ILE A 35 11.25 -29.63 21.66
C ILE A 35 12.23 -28.65 22.30
N LEU A 36 11.78 -27.46 22.68
CA LEU A 36 12.62 -26.47 23.36
C LEU A 36 13.18 -27.02 24.68
N TYR A 37 12.34 -27.67 25.48
CA TYR A 37 12.77 -28.35 26.70
C TYR A 37 13.80 -29.44 26.43
N ALA A 38 13.59 -30.29 25.42
CA ALA A 38 14.54 -31.35 25.07
C ALA A 38 15.90 -30.79 24.60
N LEU A 39 15.91 -29.67 23.88
CA LEU A 39 17.13 -28.99 23.45
C LEU A 39 17.88 -28.37 24.64
N ILE A 40 17.18 -27.65 25.51
CA ILE A 40 17.76 -27.05 26.73
C ILE A 40 18.24 -28.15 27.67
N ALA A 41 17.43 -29.19 27.87
CA ALA A 41 17.75 -30.29 28.77
C ALA A 41 18.88 -31.16 28.23
N GLY A 42 18.92 -31.40 26.92
CA GLY A 42 20.02 -32.11 26.26
C GLY A 42 21.35 -31.36 26.41
N VAL A 43 21.35 -30.03 26.27
CA VAL A 43 22.58 -29.22 26.41
C VAL A 43 23.01 -29.08 27.87
N ILE A 44 22.08 -28.87 28.80
CA ILE A 44 22.41 -28.56 30.21
C ILE A 44 22.50 -29.82 31.08
N PHE A 45 21.54 -30.74 31.01
CA PHE A 45 21.46 -31.87 31.93
C PHE A 45 22.36 -33.05 31.52
N SER A 46 22.56 -33.28 30.22
CA SER A 46 23.50 -34.32 29.76
C SER A 46 24.95 -33.92 29.96
N ALA A 47 25.27 -32.63 29.93
CA ALA A 47 26.64 -32.13 30.08
C ALA A 47 27.05 -31.89 31.54
N LEU A 48 26.11 -31.57 32.46
CA LEU A 48 26.46 -31.06 33.79
C LEU A 48 26.04 -31.96 34.97
N LEU A 49 24.92 -32.69 34.90
CA LEU A 49 24.28 -33.25 36.11
C LEU A 49 23.92 -34.74 36.07
N GLY A 50 23.97 -35.42 34.92
CA GLY A 50 23.76 -36.87 34.84
C GLY A 50 22.35 -37.36 35.23
N ILE A 51 21.36 -36.47 35.25
CA ILE A 51 19.95 -36.76 35.57
C ILE A 51 19.24 -37.28 34.30
N PRO A 52 18.35 -38.28 34.38
CA PRO A 52 17.60 -38.76 33.21
C PRO A 52 16.74 -37.66 32.59
N ILE A 53 16.95 -37.44 31.29
CA ILE A 53 16.38 -36.35 30.48
C ILE A 53 14.84 -36.39 30.44
N PHE A 54 14.24 -37.58 30.57
CA PHE A 54 12.80 -37.80 30.46
C PHE A 54 12.25 -38.44 31.74
N SER A 55 11.49 -37.67 32.51
CA SER A 55 10.67 -38.15 33.64
C SER A 55 9.21 -37.82 33.36
N PRO A 56 8.24 -38.68 33.77
CA PRO A 56 6.81 -38.44 33.56
C PRO A 56 6.34 -37.06 34.03
N TRP A 57 6.95 -36.52 35.09
CA TRP A 57 6.62 -35.20 35.62
C TRP A 57 6.95 -34.05 34.66
N HIS A 58 8.00 -34.17 33.85
CA HIS A 58 8.32 -33.15 32.83
C HIS A 58 7.22 -33.06 31.77
N PHE A 59 6.65 -34.20 31.35
CA PHE A 59 5.54 -34.21 30.39
C PHE A 59 4.28 -33.53 30.97
N VAL A 60 3.98 -33.74 32.25
CA VAL A 60 2.86 -33.06 32.92
C VAL A 60 3.11 -31.55 33.00
N ILE A 61 4.32 -31.13 33.38
CA ILE A 61 4.68 -29.71 33.44
C ILE A 61 4.61 -29.05 32.07
N ILE A 62 5.18 -29.68 31.03
CA ILE A 62 5.10 -29.21 29.65
C ILE A 62 3.64 -29.08 29.22
N PHE A 63 2.81 -30.10 29.46
CA PHE A 63 1.38 -30.05 29.13
C PHE A 63 0.64 -28.90 29.81
N VAL A 64 0.86 -28.68 31.10
CA VAL A 64 0.23 -27.58 31.84
C VAL A 64 0.68 -26.23 31.30
N ILE A 65 1.98 -26.02 31.06
CA ILE A 65 2.51 -24.78 30.46
C ILE A 65 1.90 -24.56 29.08
N SER A 66 1.87 -25.60 28.25
CA SER A 66 1.32 -25.55 26.90
C SER A 66 -0.17 -25.25 26.88
N ALA A 67 -0.95 -25.82 27.81
CA ALA A 67 -2.37 -25.52 27.96
C ALA A 67 -2.60 -24.07 28.40
N LEU A 68 -1.81 -23.55 29.35
CA LEU A 68 -1.89 -22.16 29.78
C LEU A 68 -1.55 -21.18 28.64
N LEU A 69 -0.49 -21.48 27.87
CA LEU A 69 -0.13 -20.70 26.67
C LEU A 69 -1.24 -20.75 25.62
N ALA A 70 -1.82 -21.93 25.37
CA ALA A 70 -2.94 -22.09 24.44
C ALA A 70 -4.15 -21.25 24.86
N ILE A 71 -4.53 -21.27 26.15
CA ILE A 71 -5.64 -20.47 26.68
C ILE A 71 -5.35 -18.98 26.53
N PHE A 72 -4.15 -18.54 26.91
CA PHE A 72 -3.74 -17.13 26.79
C PHE A 72 -3.79 -16.65 25.33
N GLN A 73 -3.24 -17.44 24.40
CA GLN A 73 -3.27 -17.10 22.98
C GLN A 73 -4.68 -17.15 22.40
N TRP A 74 -5.50 -18.09 22.84
CA TRP A 74 -6.90 -18.18 22.44
C TRP A 74 -7.68 -16.92 22.81
N GLU A 75 -7.55 -16.46 24.05
CA GLU A 75 -8.18 -15.22 24.51
C GLU A 75 -7.66 -14.01 23.73
N ASN A 76 -6.35 -13.90 23.50
CA ASN A 76 -5.77 -12.82 22.70
C ASN A 76 -6.27 -12.83 21.24
N ALA A 77 -6.38 -14.00 20.62
CA ALA A 77 -6.89 -14.13 19.26
C ALA A 77 -8.37 -13.72 19.17
N LYS A 78 -9.16 -14.02 20.21
CA LYS A 78 -10.57 -13.65 20.31
C LYS A 78 -10.77 -12.15 20.54
N THR A 79 -9.94 -11.52 21.37
CA THR A 79 -10.10 -10.11 21.76
C THR A 79 -9.42 -9.14 20.80
N SER A 80 -8.19 -9.42 20.36
CA SER A 80 -7.37 -8.50 19.57
C SER A 80 -7.07 -8.99 18.15
N GLY A 81 -7.41 -10.23 17.81
CA GLY A 81 -7.03 -10.84 16.54
C GLY A 81 -7.56 -10.08 15.32
N ALA A 82 -8.86 -9.81 15.30
CA ALA A 82 -9.51 -9.12 14.19
C ALA A 82 -9.00 -7.68 13.99
N GLU A 83 -8.83 -6.92 15.08
CA GLU A 83 -8.32 -5.55 15.02
C GLU A 83 -6.90 -5.51 14.47
N PHE A 84 -6.07 -6.46 14.87
CA PHE A 84 -4.72 -6.54 14.35
C PHE A 84 -4.66 -6.90 12.87
N ILE A 85 -5.51 -7.83 12.41
CA ILE A 85 -5.62 -8.16 10.98
C ILE A 85 -5.97 -6.88 10.20
N LEU A 86 -6.97 -6.12 10.66
CA LEU A 86 -7.38 -4.87 10.02
C LEU A 86 -6.25 -3.84 10.03
N GLU A 87 -5.52 -3.70 11.13
CA GLU A 87 -4.38 -2.79 11.23
C GLU A 87 -3.26 -3.17 10.24
N LYS A 88 -2.91 -4.46 10.15
CA LYS A 88 -1.91 -4.95 9.19
C LYS A 88 -2.34 -4.75 7.75
N LEU A 89 -3.62 -4.96 7.44
CA LEU A 89 -4.21 -4.65 6.15
C LEU A 89 -4.42 -3.14 5.94
N ARG A 90 -4.16 -2.30 6.95
CA ARG A 90 -4.42 -0.85 6.95
C ARG A 90 -5.86 -0.51 6.58
N ALA A 91 -6.79 -1.39 6.95
CA ALA A 91 -8.20 -1.24 6.63
C ALA A 91 -8.77 0.00 7.33
N ALA A 92 -9.39 0.87 6.54
CA ALA A 92 -9.99 2.12 7.00
C ALA A 92 -11.53 2.07 6.87
N PRO A 93 -12.28 2.84 7.67
CA PRO A 93 -13.72 2.97 7.47
C PRO A 93 -14.04 3.63 6.12
N LEU A 94 -15.30 3.50 5.69
CA LEU A 94 -15.79 4.16 4.48
C LEU A 94 -15.60 5.69 4.55
N ASP A 95 -15.03 6.23 3.49
CA ASP A 95 -15.02 7.68 3.23
C ASP A 95 -16.31 8.08 2.54
N THR A 96 -17.21 8.76 3.26
CA THR A 96 -18.53 9.14 2.75
C THR A 96 -18.48 10.18 1.63
N SER A 97 -17.34 10.86 1.44
CA SER A 97 -17.14 11.81 0.35
C SER A 97 -16.79 11.13 -0.97
N ASP A 98 -16.36 9.86 -0.92
CA ASP A 98 -15.90 9.11 -2.08
C ASP A 98 -17.02 8.24 -2.68
N LEU A 99 -17.24 8.38 -3.99
CA LEU A 99 -18.32 7.68 -4.69
C LEU A 99 -18.14 6.15 -4.73
N TYR A 100 -16.91 5.65 -4.82
CA TYR A 100 -16.63 4.21 -4.82
C TYR A 100 -16.94 3.61 -3.45
N HIS A 101 -16.62 4.33 -2.38
CA HIS A 101 -16.90 3.92 -1.01
C HIS A 101 -18.39 3.93 -0.72
N LYS A 102 -19.10 4.97 -1.16
CA LYS A 102 -20.57 5.02 -1.06
C LYS A 102 -21.22 3.84 -1.79
N LYS A 103 -20.79 3.57 -3.02
CA LYS A 103 -21.26 2.42 -3.80
C LYS A 103 -21.01 1.08 -3.10
N LEU A 104 -19.85 0.91 -2.45
CA LEU A 104 -19.58 -0.28 -1.64
C LEU A 104 -20.58 -0.40 -0.48
N GLY A 105 -20.82 0.70 0.25
CA GLY A 105 -21.81 0.78 1.33
C GLY A 105 -23.20 0.34 0.88
N ASP A 106 -23.67 0.91 -0.23
CA ASP A 106 -24.98 0.59 -0.81
C ASP A 106 -25.08 -0.88 -1.23
N ILE A 107 -24.05 -1.42 -1.90
CA ILE A 107 -24.04 -2.82 -2.36
C ILE A 107 -24.01 -3.80 -1.19
N VAL A 108 -23.21 -3.55 -0.15
CA VAL A 108 -23.18 -4.42 1.03
C VAL A 108 -24.56 -4.47 1.68
N GLU A 109 -25.22 -3.33 1.80
CA GLU A 109 -26.56 -3.27 2.39
C GLU A 109 -27.61 -3.99 1.53
N GLU A 110 -27.58 -3.81 0.20
CA GLU A 110 -28.45 -4.53 -0.73
C GLU A 110 -28.28 -6.04 -0.65
N VAL A 111 -27.03 -6.52 -0.64
CA VAL A 111 -26.71 -7.95 -0.55
C VAL A 111 -27.12 -8.51 0.81
N ARG A 112 -26.88 -7.76 1.90
CA ARG A 112 -27.29 -8.12 3.25
C ARG A 112 -28.81 -8.30 3.35
N ILE A 113 -29.58 -7.33 2.84
CA ILE A 113 -31.05 -7.36 2.79
C ILE A 113 -31.52 -8.53 1.92
N GLY A 114 -30.97 -8.67 0.71
CA GLY A 114 -31.33 -9.73 -0.24
C GLY A 114 -31.07 -11.14 0.28
N ALA A 115 -30.03 -11.32 1.10
CA ALA A 115 -29.72 -12.58 1.77
C ALA A 115 -30.52 -12.82 3.07
N GLY A 116 -31.30 -11.84 3.53
CA GLY A 116 -32.04 -11.91 4.79
C GLY A 116 -31.14 -11.88 6.04
N CYS A 117 -29.91 -11.38 5.93
CA CYS A 117 -28.97 -11.31 7.04
C CYS A 117 -29.35 -10.15 7.99
N LYS A 118 -29.79 -10.48 9.21
CA LYS A 118 -30.22 -9.47 10.20
C LYS A 118 -29.08 -8.78 10.95
N LYS A 119 -27.87 -9.35 10.93
CA LYS A 119 -26.72 -8.79 11.65
C LYS A 119 -26.23 -7.54 10.92
N PRO A 120 -25.91 -6.44 11.62
CA PRO A 120 -25.24 -5.31 11.01
C PRO A 120 -23.86 -5.74 10.51
N ILE A 121 -23.40 -5.15 9.41
CA ILE A 121 -22.09 -5.43 8.82
C ILE A 121 -21.27 -4.15 8.87
N ARG A 122 -20.09 -4.21 9.49
CA ARG A 122 -19.12 -3.12 9.44
C ARG A 122 -18.39 -3.18 8.11
N ILE A 123 -18.21 -2.04 7.45
CA ILE A 123 -17.62 -1.97 6.11
C ILE A 123 -16.30 -1.22 6.18
N CYS A 124 -15.26 -1.82 5.62
CA CYS A 124 -13.92 -1.26 5.57
C CYS A 124 -13.36 -1.29 4.15
N VAL A 125 -12.37 -0.44 3.90
CA VAL A 125 -11.61 -0.39 2.64
C VAL A 125 -10.14 -0.61 2.93
N ILE A 126 -9.52 -1.50 2.16
CA ILE A 126 -8.10 -1.81 2.24
C ILE A 126 -7.38 -0.95 1.17
N PRO A 127 -6.44 -0.06 1.56
CA PRO A 127 -5.72 0.80 0.63
C PRO A 127 -4.65 0.00 -0.12
N ALA A 128 -5.09 -0.91 -0.99
CA ALA A 128 -4.25 -1.73 -1.85
C ALA A 128 -4.77 -1.74 -3.29
N ASN A 129 -3.85 -1.73 -4.25
CA ASN A 129 -4.16 -1.86 -5.68
C ASN A 129 -4.53 -3.31 -6.07
N SER A 130 -4.36 -4.29 -5.19
CA SER A 130 -4.82 -5.67 -5.41
C SER A 130 -6.34 -5.69 -5.63
N VAL A 131 -6.85 -6.70 -6.35
CA VAL A 131 -8.30 -6.87 -6.56
C VAL A 131 -8.78 -7.98 -5.66
N ASN A 132 -9.35 -7.63 -4.51
CA ASN A 132 -9.86 -8.62 -3.59
C ASN A 132 -10.91 -8.08 -2.62
N THR A 133 -11.63 -9.00 -2.01
CA THR A 133 -12.52 -8.75 -0.87
C THR A 133 -12.23 -9.81 0.19
N CYS A 134 -12.63 -9.52 1.42
CA CYS A 134 -12.57 -10.48 2.51
C CYS A 134 -13.64 -10.24 3.57
N ALA A 135 -13.96 -11.29 4.30
CA ALA A 135 -14.82 -11.29 5.48
C ALA A 135 -14.01 -11.58 6.76
N ILE A 136 -14.20 -10.74 7.77
CA ILE A 136 -13.57 -10.86 9.09
C ILE A 136 -14.68 -10.82 10.15
N ILE A 137 -14.53 -11.53 11.27
CA ILE A 137 -15.43 -11.38 12.43
C ILE A 137 -14.72 -10.58 13.52
N GLY A 138 -15.31 -9.44 13.91
CA GLY A 138 -14.80 -8.61 15.01
C GLY A 138 -14.88 -9.30 16.37
N ALA A 139 -14.12 -8.78 17.35
CA ALA A 139 -14.13 -9.28 18.72
C ALA A 139 -15.50 -9.12 19.43
N ASP A 140 -16.26 -8.11 19.00
CA ASP A 140 -17.66 -7.87 19.38
C ASP A 140 -18.65 -8.82 18.70
N GLY A 141 -18.17 -9.70 17.82
CA GLY A 141 -18.97 -10.63 17.03
C GLY A 141 -19.66 -9.97 15.82
N VAL A 142 -19.40 -8.68 15.56
CA VAL A 142 -19.95 -7.98 14.39
C VAL A 142 -19.14 -8.38 13.16
N PRO A 143 -19.80 -8.89 12.09
CA PRO A 143 -19.12 -9.19 10.84
C PRO A 143 -18.59 -7.92 10.17
N ILE A 144 -17.44 -8.05 9.53
CA ILE A 144 -16.74 -7.00 8.83
C ILE A 144 -16.50 -7.48 7.41
N ILE A 145 -16.94 -6.69 6.43
CA ILE A 145 -16.59 -6.92 5.03
C ILE A 145 -15.63 -5.83 4.62
N ALA A 146 -14.48 -6.23 4.07
CA ALA A 146 -13.49 -5.33 3.53
C ALA A 146 -13.28 -5.57 2.03
N ALA A 147 -13.13 -4.48 1.28
CA ALA A 147 -12.78 -4.51 -0.13
C ALA A 147 -11.52 -3.69 -0.37
N THR A 148 -10.66 -4.13 -1.29
CA THR A 148 -9.48 -3.36 -1.68
C THR A 148 -9.86 -2.21 -2.61
N GLU A 149 -9.10 -1.11 -2.61
CA GLU A 149 -9.27 -0.02 -3.58
C GLU A 149 -9.22 -0.53 -5.03
N GLY A 150 -8.35 -1.51 -5.31
CA GLY A 150 -8.30 -2.17 -6.61
C GLY A 150 -9.57 -2.95 -6.96
N ALA A 151 -10.26 -3.58 -5.99
CA ALA A 151 -11.56 -4.22 -6.22
C ALA A 151 -12.64 -3.18 -6.54
N LEU A 152 -12.68 -2.07 -5.81
CA LEU A 152 -13.64 -1.00 -6.05
C LEU A 152 -13.46 -0.38 -7.44
N ALA A 153 -12.22 -0.20 -7.88
CA ALA A 153 -11.91 0.33 -9.21
C ALA A 153 -12.19 -0.67 -10.35
N ARG A 154 -11.82 -1.95 -10.18
CA ARG A 154 -11.84 -2.93 -11.30
C ARG A 154 -13.12 -3.75 -11.40
N PHE A 155 -13.90 -3.88 -10.34
CA PHE A 155 -15.18 -4.56 -10.41
C PHE A 155 -16.28 -3.66 -10.97
N THR A 156 -17.12 -4.25 -11.81
CA THR A 156 -18.44 -3.70 -12.16
C THR A 156 -19.36 -3.77 -10.95
N ARG A 157 -20.54 -3.14 -11.04
CA ARG A 157 -21.49 -3.17 -9.92
C ARG A 157 -21.93 -4.61 -9.61
N GLU A 158 -22.19 -5.40 -10.65
CA GLU A 158 -22.64 -6.79 -10.56
C GLU A 158 -21.53 -7.70 -10.05
N GLU A 159 -20.28 -7.46 -10.46
CA GLU A 159 -19.11 -8.18 -9.95
C GLU A 159 -18.89 -7.88 -8.47
N LEU A 160 -18.91 -6.61 -8.07
CA LEU A 160 -18.77 -6.26 -6.66
C LEU A 160 -19.91 -6.86 -5.83
N GLN A 161 -21.15 -6.85 -6.33
CA GLN A 161 -22.27 -7.51 -5.68
C GLN A 161 -22.05 -9.03 -5.50
N SER A 162 -21.53 -9.72 -6.52
CA SER A 162 -21.19 -11.15 -6.44
C SER A 162 -20.02 -11.44 -5.50
N ALA A 163 -18.99 -10.59 -5.48
CA ALA A 163 -17.87 -10.71 -4.54
C ALA A 163 -18.37 -10.57 -3.09
N ILE A 164 -19.15 -9.54 -2.80
CA ILE A 164 -19.73 -9.29 -1.47
C ILE A 164 -20.71 -10.41 -1.08
N ALA A 165 -21.47 -10.97 -2.01
CA ALA A 165 -22.35 -12.11 -1.72
C ALA A 165 -21.56 -13.39 -1.37
N HIS A 166 -20.39 -13.59 -1.96
CA HIS A 166 -19.46 -14.66 -1.58
C HIS A 166 -18.92 -14.45 -0.16
N GLU A 167 -18.45 -13.25 0.17
CA GLU A 167 -18.03 -12.91 1.54
C GLU A 167 -19.15 -13.09 2.57
N LEU A 168 -20.37 -12.66 2.20
CA LEU A 168 -21.54 -12.83 3.06
C LEU A 168 -21.90 -14.30 3.25
N ALA A 169 -21.71 -15.15 2.24
CA ALA A 169 -21.91 -16.59 2.36
C ALA A 169 -20.98 -17.19 3.43
N HIS A 170 -19.71 -16.77 3.49
CA HIS A 170 -18.79 -17.18 4.55
C HIS A 170 -19.18 -16.68 5.94
N ILE A 171 -19.76 -15.47 6.04
CA ILE A 171 -20.30 -14.96 7.30
C ILE A 171 -21.51 -15.78 7.75
N MET A 172 -22.42 -16.11 6.82
CA MET A 172 -23.66 -16.85 7.11
C MET A 172 -23.39 -18.32 7.45
N SER A 173 -22.38 -18.96 6.83
CA SER A 173 -21.92 -20.30 7.22
C SER A 173 -21.08 -20.28 8.51
N GLY A 174 -20.59 -19.10 8.89
CA GLY A 174 -19.64 -18.84 9.98
C GLY A 174 -18.24 -19.40 9.73
N ASP A 175 -17.90 -19.66 8.47
CA ASP A 175 -16.53 -19.94 8.07
C ASP A 175 -15.64 -18.71 8.29
N ALA A 176 -16.18 -17.50 8.14
CA ALA A 176 -15.44 -16.25 8.40
C ALA A 176 -14.90 -16.17 9.83
N LEU A 177 -15.65 -16.65 10.84
CA LEU A 177 -15.19 -16.69 12.24
C LEU A 177 -13.97 -17.59 12.38
N TYR A 178 -14.07 -18.79 11.82
CA TYR A 178 -13.01 -19.80 11.88
C TYR A 178 -11.74 -19.35 11.17
N ILE A 179 -11.87 -18.77 9.97
CA ILE A 179 -10.74 -18.25 9.18
C ILE A 179 -10.10 -17.05 9.89
N THR A 180 -10.91 -16.11 10.39
CA THR A 180 -10.41 -14.95 11.17
C THR A 180 -9.57 -15.42 12.34
N PHE A 181 -10.08 -16.41 13.08
CA PHE A 181 -9.40 -16.94 14.26
C PHE A 181 -8.10 -17.68 13.91
N ALA A 182 -8.10 -18.47 12.83
CA ALA A 182 -6.91 -19.14 12.33
C ALA A 182 -5.81 -18.14 11.90
N CYS A 183 -6.18 -17.09 11.14
CA CYS A 183 -5.26 -16.03 10.75
C CYS A 183 -4.73 -15.24 11.96
N ALA A 184 -5.58 -14.97 12.96
CA ALA A 184 -5.17 -14.29 14.19
C ALA A 184 -4.12 -15.09 14.97
N LEU A 185 -4.28 -16.41 15.07
CA LEU A 185 -3.28 -17.31 15.67
C LEU A 185 -1.98 -17.35 14.86
N GLY A 186 -2.08 -17.50 13.53
CA GLY A 186 -0.93 -17.55 12.63
C GLY A 186 -0.01 -16.33 12.75
N ASN A 187 -0.60 -15.15 12.93
CA ASN A 187 0.12 -13.91 13.11
C ASN A 187 0.98 -13.86 14.40
N ILE A 188 0.53 -14.48 15.50
CA ILE A 188 1.35 -14.48 16.73
C ILE A 188 2.67 -15.23 16.47
N PHE A 189 2.64 -16.30 15.67
CA PHE A 189 3.85 -17.03 15.26
C PHE A 189 4.74 -16.20 14.33
N GLN A 190 4.15 -15.43 13.41
CA GLN A 190 4.93 -14.53 12.55
C GLN A 190 5.69 -13.51 13.37
N ARG A 191 5.03 -12.85 14.35
CA ARG A 191 5.73 -11.90 15.24
C ARG A 191 6.88 -12.54 16.00
N LEU A 192 6.73 -13.79 16.44
CA LEU A 192 7.81 -14.52 17.09
C LEU A 192 8.96 -14.83 16.12
N SER A 193 8.66 -15.17 14.86
CA SER A 193 9.68 -15.33 13.81
C SER A 193 10.39 -14.01 13.55
N ASP A 194 9.65 -12.93 13.31
CA ASP A 194 10.18 -11.59 13.05
C ASP A 194 11.10 -11.11 14.20
N MET A 195 10.75 -11.43 15.46
CA MET A 195 11.60 -11.12 16.63
C MET A 195 12.92 -11.92 16.65
N LEU A 196 12.92 -13.15 16.13
CA LEU A 196 14.13 -14.00 16.05
C LEU A 196 15.00 -13.65 14.83
N GLU A 197 14.39 -13.11 13.78
CA GLU A 197 15.00 -12.72 12.51
C GLU A 197 15.64 -11.31 12.53
N ILE A 198 15.78 -10.68 13.71
CA ILE A 198 16.54 -9.41 13.83
C ILE A 198 18.01 -9.67 13.45
N GLU A 199 18.31 -9.50 12.16
CA GLU A 199 19.60 -9.73 11.52
C GLU A 199 20.36 -8.42 11.27
N GLU A 200 19.64 -7.30 11.05
CA GLU A 200 20.25 -6.03 10.63
C GLU A 200 21.00 -5.25 11.72
N GLU A 201 20.83 -5.56 13.01
CA GLU A 201 21.46 -4.83 14.12
C GLU A 201 22.30 -5.71 15.06
N ARG A 202 22.82 -6.86 14.59
CA ARG A 202 23.68 -7.70 15.44
C ARG A 202 25.05 -7.03 15.66
N PRO A 203 25.48 -6.76 16.90
CA PRO A 203 26.79 -6.19 17.18
C PRO A 203 27.90 -7.06 16.59
N VAL A 204 28.97 -6.47 16.05
CA VAL A 204 30.11 -7.20 15.44
C VAL A 204 30.68 -8.27 16.39
N PHE A 205 30.61 -8.03 17.71
CA PHE A 205 31.00 -8.98 18.74
C PHE A 205 30.16 -10.27 18.76
N PHE A 206 28.87 -10.18 18.43
CA PHE A 206 27.94 -11.32 18.39
C PHE A 206 28.28 -12.25 17.21
N ASN A 207 28.69 -11.70 16.06
CA ASN A 207 29.17 -12.47 14.90
C ASN A 207 30.50 -13.19 15.20
N THR A 208 31.42 -12.56 15.93
CA THR A 208 32.69 -13.19 16.33
C THR A 208 32.49 -14.35 17.33
N TRP A 209 31.49 -14.25 18.22
CA TRP A 209 31.10 -15.34 19.12
C TRP A 209 30.38 -16.48 18.39
N MET A 210 29.54 -16.17 17.38
CA MET A 210 28.88 -17.16 16.52
C MET A 210 29.82 -18.04 15.70
N GLN A 211 31.04 -17.58 15.40
CA GLN A 211 32.06 -18.38 14.70
C GLN A 211 32.69 -19.49 15.58
N ARG A 212 32.45 -19.49 16.89
CA ARG A 212 32.86 -20.59 17.79
C ARG A 212 31.91 -21.79 17.67
N PRO A 213 32.35 -23.02 18.00
CA PRO A 213 31.48 -24.21 17.94
C PRO A 213 30.18 -24.06 18.73
N GLU A 214 30.24 -23.40 19.89
CA GLU A 214 29.12 -23.11 20.78
C GLU A 214 28.14 -22.08 20.18
N GLY A 215 28.68 -21.05 19.50
CA GLY A 215 27.90 -20.03 18.84
C GLY A 215 27.18 -20.53 17.59
N ARG A 216 27.84 -21.40 16.80
CA ARG A 216 27.26 -22.05 15.63
C ARG A 216 26.12 -23.02 16.01
N GLN A 217 26.19 -23.64 17.18
CA GLN A 217 25.11 -24.46 17.71
C GLN A 217 23.89 -23.62 18.11
N MET A 218 24.08 -22.43 18.71
CA MET A 218 22.96 -21.51 18.99
C MET A 218 22.36 -20.90 17.72
N GLU A 219 23.17 -20.62 16.71
CA GLU A 219 22.69 -20.14 15.42
C GLU A 219 21.82 -21.20 14.72
N LEU A 220 22.30 -22.45 14.67
CA LEU A 220 21.53 -23.57 14.14
C LEU A 220 20.23 -23.79 14.93
N LEU A 221 20.28 -23.66 16.26
CA LEU A 221 19.09 -23.75 17.12
C LEU A 221 18.08 -22.65 16.79
N GLY A 222 18.53 -21.40 16.65
CA GLY A 222 17.69 -20.26 16.28
C GLY A 222 17.05 -20.44 14.90
N GLN A 223 17.83 -20.89 13.91
CA GLN A 223 17.31 -21.20 12.56
C GLN A 223 16.32 -22.36 12.58
N THR A 224 16.56 -23.39 13.40
CA THR A 224 15.63 -24.53 13.54
C THR A 224 14.31 -24.09 14.18
N ILE A 225 14.38 -23.20 15.18
CA ILE A 225 13.18 -22.64 15.84
C ILE A 225 12.40 -21.71 14.90
N SER A 226 13.07 -20.83 14.17
CA SER A 226 12.43 -19.95 13.16
C SER A 226 11.81 -20.77 12.02
N GLY A 227 12.54 -21.74 11.46
CA GLY A 227 12.01 -22.64 10.43
C GLY A 227 10.82 -23.47 10.91
N ALA A 228 10.83 -23.91 12.17
CA ALA A 228 9.67 -24.53 12.80
C ALA A 228 8.52 -23.52 12.91
N LEU A 229 8.72 -22.31 13.45
CA LEU A 229 7.68 -21.28 13.56
C LEU A 229 7.03 -20.92 12.21
N ALA A 230 7.82 -20.81 11.15
CA ALA A 230 7.34 -20.56 9.79
C ALA A 230 6.55 -21.75 9.20
N LEU A 231 7.01 -22.98 9.41
CA LEU A 231 6.22 -24.17 9.02
C LEU A 231 4.89 -24.21 9.78
N LEU A 232 4.91 -23.78 11.03
CA LEU A 232 3.76 -23.83 11.92
C LEU A 232 2.72 -22.75 11.61
N SER A 233 3.14 -21.53 11.24
CA SER A 233 2.22 -20.49 10.76
C SER A 233 1.46 -20.98 9.52
N ARG A 234 2.13 -21.71 8.62
CA ARG A 234 1.53 -22.35 7.44
C ARG A 234 0.53 -23.46 7.76
N LEU A 235 0.75 -24.22 8.83
CA LEU A 235 -0.20 -25.27 9.24
C LEU A 235 -1.53 -24.68 9.76
N PHE A 236 -1.48 -23.53 10.44
CA PHE A 236 -2.69 -22.84 10.89
C PHE A 236 -3.45 -22.15 9.75
N THR A 237 -2.79 -21.81 8.64
CA THR A 237 -3.48 -21.30 7.44
C THR A 237 -4.03 -22.41 6.53
N PHE A 238 -3.74 -23.69 6.82
CA PHE A 238 -4.28 -24.85 6.10
C PHE A 238 -5.79 -25.12 6.35
N THR A 239 -6.54 -24.08 6.66
CA THR A 239 -7.84 -24.15 7.32
C THR A 239 -9.02 -24.01 6.36
N ILE A 240 -8.79 -23.76 5.07
CA ILE A 240 -9.86 -23.67 4.06
C ILE A 240 -10.07 -25.01 3.35
N SER A 241 -11.28 -25.52 3.47
CA SER A 241 -11.73 -26.68 2.70
C SER A 241 -12.28 -26.22 1.35
N ARG A 242 -11.80 -26.84 0.26
CA ARG A 242 -12.31 -26.62 -1.11
C ARG A 242 -13.83 -26.75 -1.22
N GLN A 243 -14.44 -27.64 -0.44
CA GLN A 243 -15.88 -27.83 -0.43
C GLN A 243 -16.63 -26.58 0.06
N ARG A 244 -16.04 -25.82 0.97
CA ARG A 244 -16.64 -24.59 1.51
C ARG A 244 -16.59 -23.45 0.51
N GLU A 245 -15.48 -23.32 -0.22
CA GLU A 245 -15.37 -22.36 -1.34
C GLU A 245 -16.45 -22.62 -2.39
N TYR A 246 -16.66 -23.89 -2.78
CA TYR A 246 -17.72 -24.24 -3.73
C TYR A 246 -19.13 -23.96 -3.19
N LEU A 247 -19.35 -24.17 -1.89
CA LEU A 247 -20.62 -23.85 -1.25
C LEU A 247 -20.84 -22.34 -1.16
N ALA A 248 -19.80 -21.56 -0.84
CA ALA A 248 -19.84 -20.11 -0.83
C ALA A 248 -20.11 -19.56 -2.23
N ASP A 249 -19.49 -20.12 -3.27
CA ASP A 249 -19.76 -19.80 -4.67
C ASP A 249 -21.24 -20.06 -5.03
N ALA A 250 -21.76 -21.25 -4.69
CA ALA A 250 -23.16 -21.58 -4.95
C ALA A 250 -24.15 -20.67 -4.19
N ASN A 251 -23.86 -20.33 -2.93
CA ASN A 251 -24.67 -19.42 -2.12
C ASN A 251 -24.63 -17.99 -2.66
N ALA A 252 -23.46 -17.51 -3.09
CA ALA A 252 -23.32 -16.21 -3.73
C ALA A 252 -24.19 -16.13 -4.99
N VAL A 253 -24.18 -17.18 -5.82
CA VAL A 253 -25.05 -17.30 -7.00
C VAL A 253 -26.52 -17.37 -6.62
N GLN A 254 -26.87 -18.04 -5.53
CA GLN A 254 -28.26 -18.06 -5.04
C GLN A 254 -28.74 -16.67 -4.63
N ILE A 255 -27.86 -15.85 -4.03
CA ILE A 255 -28.15 -14.48 -3.59
C ILE A 255 -28.23 -13.53 -4.80
N THR A 256 -27.24 -13.54 -5.69
CA THR A 256 -27.14 -12.55 -6.79
C THR A 256 -27.79 -12.98 -8.09
N ARG A 257 -28.07 -14.29 -8.25
CA ARG A 257 -28.54 -14.90 -9.49
C ARG A 257 -27.60 -14.68 -10.68
N ASN A 258 -26.32 -14.41 -10.42
CA ASN A 258 -25.35 -14.06 -11.44
C ASN A 258 -24.03 -14.85 -11.29
N PRO A 259 -23.99 -16.11 -11.78
CA PRO A 259 -22.79 -16.93 -11.74
C PRO A 259 -21.65 -16.39 -12.62
N GLU A 260 -21.98 -15.73 -13.72
CA GLU A 260 -20.99 -15.15 -14.63
C GLU A 260 -20.23 -14.00 -13.98
N ALA A 261 -20.92 -13.12 -13.25
CA ALA A 261 -20.28 -12.04 -12.51
C ALA A 261 -19.27 -12.57 -11.49
N LEU A 262 -19.61 -13.64 -10.76
CA LEU A 262 -18.67 -14.25 -9.82
C LEU A 262 -17.47 -14.91 -10.53
N ALA A 263 -17.71 -15.55 -11.68
CA ALA A 263 -16.61 -16.10 -12.48
C ALA A 263 -15.63 -15.01 -12.95
N ARG A 264 -16.15 -13.83 -13.36
CA ARG A 264 -15.32 -12.68 -13.72
C ARG A 264 -14.60 -12.08 -12.52
N VAL A 265 -15.22 -12.03 -11.34
CA VAL A 265 -14.59 -11.61 -10.07
C VAL A 265 -13.36 -12.47 -9.80
N ILE A 266 -13.53 -13.80 -9.77
CA ILE A 266 -12.44 -14.74 -9.47
C ILE A 266 -11.32 -14.59 -10.51
N TYR A 267 -11.65 -14.47 -11.79
CA TYR A 267 -10.65 -14.28 -12.84
C TYR A 267 -9.88 -12.95 -12.70
N LYS A 268 -10.57 -11.84 -12.44
CA LYS A 268 -9.95 -10.52 -12.24
C LYS A 268 -9.08 -10.49 -10.98
N ALA A 269 -9.56 -11.07 -9.88
CA ALA A 269 -8.79 -11.21 -8.64
C ALA A 269 -7.54 -12.05 -8.85
N HIS A 270 -7.65 -13.16 -9.59
CA HIS A 270 -6.49 -13.98 -9.96
C HIS A 270 -5.51 -13.23 -10.84
N LYS A 271 -5.97 -12.49 -11.86
CA LYS A 271 -5.07 -11.79 -12.78
C LYS A 271 -4.36 -10.58 -12.16
N SER A 272 -5.02 -9.85 -11.26
CA SER A 272 -4.48 -8.62 -10.66
C SER A 272 -3.50 -8.88 -9.51
N PHE A 273 -2.60 -9.86 -9.71
CA PHE A 273 -1.56 -10.27 -8.77
C PHE A 273 -0.90 -9.04 -8.15
N SER A 274 -1.08 -8.87 -6.84
CA SER A 274 -0.48 -7.77 -6.11
C SER A 274 -0.15 -8.25 -4.71
N TYR A 275 1.14 -8.25 -4.43
CA TYR A 275 1.71 -8.51 -3.13
C TYR A 275 1.08 -7.56 -2.10
N LEU A 276 0.47 -8.09 -1.05
CA LEU A 276 -0.10 -7.33 0.07
C LEU A 276 0.97 -6.93 1.10
N GLY A 277 2.25 -6.84 0.70
CA GLY A 277 3.37 -6.70 1.64
C GLY A 277 3.69 -8.01 2.37
N ASP A 278 4.46 -7.95 3.47
CA ASP A 278 4.77 -9.06 4.39
C ASP A 278 3.53 -9.73 5.04
N ALA A 279 2.33 -9.24 4.70
CA ALA A 279 1.05 -9.73 5.15
C ALA A 279 0.48 -10.86 4.25
N GLY A 280 1.12 -11.18 3.13
CA GLY A 280 0.58 -12.01 2.04
C GLY A 280 0.18 -13.44 2.42
N GLU A 281 1.10 -14.23 2.99
CA GLU A 281 0.88 -15.67 3.17
C GLU A 281 -0.14 -15.98 4.28
N ILE A 282 -0.06 -15.30 5.43
CA ILE A 282 -0.88 -15.61 6.62
C ILE A 282 -2.34 -15.20 6.47
N TYR A 283 -2.59 -14.10 5.77
CA TYR A 283 -3.94 -13.58 5.55
C TYR A 283 -4.53 -14.03 4.21
N SER A 284 -3.79 -14.79 3.40
CA SER A 284 -4.29 -15.37 2.16
C SER A 284 -5.66 -16.07 2.29
N PRO A 285 -5.97 -16.81 3.38
CA PRO A 285 -7.26 -17.47 3.53
C PRO A 285 -8.45 -16.52 3.64
N LEU A 286 -8.24 -15.25 4.02
CA LEU A 286 -9.34 -14.29 4.16
C LEU A 286 -9.89 -13.85 2.80
N PHE A 287 -9.11 -14.00 1.73
CA PHE A 287 -9.40 -13.41 0.43
C PHE A 287 -10.02 -14.43 -0.54
N ILE A 288 -10.88 -13.94 -1.46
CA ILE A 288 -11.49 -14.78 -2.51
C ILE A 288 -10.44 -15.57 -3.30
N VAL A 289 -9.32 -14.90 -3.61
CA VAL A 289 -8.15 -15.48 -4.29
C VAL A 289 -6.88 -15.13 -3.51
N PRO A 290 -5.99 -16.09 -3.20
CA PRO A 290 -4.73 -15.83 -2.51
C PRO A 290 -3.82 -14.82 -3.24
N PRO A 291 -3.15 -13.91 -2.50
CA PRO A 291 -2.25 -12.90 -3.07
C PRO A 291 -0.90 -13.44 -3.60
N GLU A 292 -0.57 -14.73 -3.45
CA GLU A 292 0.73 -15.32 -3.81
C GLU A 292 0.62 -16.49 -4.81
N SER A 293 0.27 -16.22 -6.07
CA SER A 293 0.32 -17.27 -7.12
C SER A 293 1.15 -16.88 -8.35
N ALA A 294 2.14 -15.99 -8.17
CA ALA A 294 3.09 -15.60 -9.24
C ALA A 294 4.57 -15.88 -8.92
N GLY A 295 4.91 -16.40 -7.74
CA GLY A 295 6.30 -16.73 -7.37
C GLY A 295 6.71 -18.19 -7.61
N GLU A 296 5.75 -19.13 -7.62
CA GLU A 296 6.03 -20.54 -7.91
C GLU A 296 5.63 -20.88 -9.36
N ILE A 297 6.48 -20.44 -10.30
CA ILE A 297 6.74 -21.24 -11.52
C ILE A 297 7.67 -22.43 -11.17
N ALA A 298 7.99 -22.61 -9.89
CA ALA A 298 8.67 -23.79 -9.37
C ALA A 298 7.66 -24.94 -9.17
N GLU A 299 7.61 -25.82 -10.17
CA GLU A 299 7.09 -27.19 -10.08
C GLU A 299 5.58 -27.36 -9.80
N GLN A 300 4.84 -27.61 -10.90
CA GLN A 300 3.54 -28.27 -10.87
C GLN A 300 3.68 -29.75 -10.43
N GLY A 301 4.28 -30.00 -9.27
CA GLY A 301 4.32 -31.31 -8.63
C GLY A 301 2.95 -31.71 -8.11
N PHE A 302 2.71 -33.03 -8.01
CA PHE A 302 1.51 -33.58 -7.37
C PHE A 302 1.32 -33.07 -5.93
N LEU A 303 2.41 -32.69 -5.26
CA LEU A 303 2.43 -32.16 -3.89
C LEU A 303 1.91 -30.71 -3.80
N SER A 304 2.25 -29.80 -4.72
CA SER A 304 1.74 -28.41 -4.68
C SER A 304 0.21 -28.36 -4.93
N LYS A 305 -0.32 -29.31 -5.71
CA LYS A 305 -1.77 -29.53 -5.85
C LYS A 305 -2.46 -30.04 -4.57
N ILE A 306 -1.73 -30.67 -3.64
CA ILE A 306 -2.25 -31.14 -2.35
C ILE A 306 -2.18 -30.02 -1.30
N PHE A 307 -1.16 -29.18 -1.36
CA PHE A 307 -0.96 -28.06 -0.43
C PHE A 307 -1.65 -26.74 -0.83
N SER A 308 -2.25 -26.66 -2.04
CA SER A 308 -3.06 -25.51 -2.45
C SER A 308 -4.34 -25.40 -1.60
N THR A 309 -4.42 -24.35 -0.78
CA THR A 309 -5.50 -24.04 0.18
C THR A 309 -6.81 -23.63 -0.49
N HIS A 310 -6.77 -23.11 -1.71
CA HIS A 310 -7.96 -22.83 -2.52
C HIS A 310 -8.12 -23.86 -3.64
N PRO A 311 -9.37 -24.19 -4.04
CA PRO A 311 -9.56 -24.98 -5.23
C PRO A 311 -8.96 -24.25 -6.45
N PRO A 312 -8.48 -24.98 -7.45
CA PRO A 312 -7.88 -24.37 -8.62
C PRO A 312 -8.87 -23.37 -9.24
N VAL A 313 -8.41 -22.14 -9.47
CA VAL A 313 -9.22 -21.02 -9.95
C VAL A 313 -10.08 -21.40 -11.16
N MET A 314 -9.47 -22.14 -12.11
CA MET A 314 -10.16 -22.59 -13.31
C MET A 314 -11.29 -23.58 -13.04
N GLU A 315 -11.22 -24.40 -11.99
CA GLU A 315 -12.30 -25.32 -11.62
C GLU A 315 -13.52 -24.56 -11.08
N ARG A 316 -13.30 -23.54 -10.23
CA ARG A 316 -14.38 -22.65 -9.76
C ARG A 316 -15.04 -21.93 -10.95
N ILE A 317 -14.23 -21.34 -11.82
CA ILE A 317 -14.72 -20.64 -13.02
C ILE A 317 -15.52 -21.60 -13.92
N ASN A 318 -15.02 -22.82 -14.17
CA ASN A 318 -15.73 -23.81 -14.97
C ASN A 318 -17.10 -24.17 -14.38
N ARG A 319 -17.20 -24.38 -13.06
CA ARG A 319 -18.46 -24.69 -12.39
C ARG A 319 -19.46 -23.54 -12.51
N LEU A 320 -19.03 -22.31 -12.25
CA LEU A 320 -19.88 -21.12 -12.36
C LEU A 320 -20.36 -20.89 -13.80
N MET A 321 -19.46 -21.03 -14.78
CA MET A 321 -19.85 -20.93 -16.19
C MET A 321 -20.78 -22.06 -16.62
N GLY A 322 -20.61 -23.26 -16.07
CA GLY A 322 -21.55 -24.37 -16.22
C GLY A 322 -22.94 -24.07 -15.69
N MET A 323 -23.07 -23.40 -14.54
CA MET A 323 -24.36 -22.93 -14.01
C MET A 323 -25.07 -21.93 -14.94
N ALA A 324 -24.29 -21.15 -15.69
CA ALA A 324 -24.79 -20.20 -16.69
C ALA A 324 -25.03 -20.83 -18.08
N ASN A 325 -24.73 -22.13 -18.25
CA ASN A 325 -24.68 -22.81 -19.55
C ASN A 325 -23.81 -22.07 -20.59
N LYS A 326 -22.67 -21.53 -20.14
CA LYS A 326 -21.70 -20.80 -20.97
C LYS A 326 -20.30 -21.40 -20.84
N THR A 327 -19.43 -21.07 -21.78
CA THR A 327 -18.02 -21.49 -21.76
C THR A 327 -17.14 -20.45 -21.08
N VAL A 328 -15.99 -20.87 -20.56
CA VAL A 328 -15.01 -19.94 -19.95
C VAL A 328 -14.52 -18.89 -20.95
N LEU A 329 -14.35 -19.27 -22.23
CA LEU A 329 -13.98 -18.33 -23.29
C LEU A 329 -14.95 -17.16 -23.40
N LYS A 330 -16.26 -17.40 -23.18
CA LYS A 330 -17.26 -16.34 -23.17
C LYS A 330 -17.08 -15.37 -22.00
N ALA A 331 -16.79 -15.87 -20.80
CA ALA A 331 -16.48 -14.98 -19.67
C ALA A 331 -15.23 -14.12 -19.94
N LEU A 332 -14.20 -14.72 -20.55
CA LEU A 332 -12.98 -13.99 -20.91
C LEU A 332 -13.25 -12.91 -21.96
N SER A 333 -14.03 -13.23 -23.01
CA SER A 333 -14.39 -12.23 -24.01
C SER A 333 -15.20 -11.08 -23.41
N ASP A 334 -16.12 -11.38 -22.50
CA ASP A 334 -16.96 -10.36 -21.84
C ASP A 334 -16.09 -9.45 -20.95
N ILE A 335 -15.08 -10.00 -20.25
CA ILE A 335 -14.11 -9.19 -19.49
C ILE A 335 -13.30 -8.28 -20.41
N MET A 336 -12.81 -8.81 -21.54
CA MET A 336 -12.04 -8.01 -22.50
C MET A 336 -12.86 -6.89 -23.10
N GLU A 337 -14.12 -7.17 -23.48
CA GLU A 337 -15.06 -6.18 -23.99
C GLU A 337 -15.34 -5.09 -22.94
N GLN A 338 -15.61 -5.47 -21.69
CA GLN A 338 -15.81 -4.51 -20.59
C GLN A 338 -14.57 -3.64 -20.35
N ASN A 339 -13.37 -4.22 -20.38
CA ASN A 339 -12.14 -3.48 -20.21
C ASN A 339 -11.92 -2.49 -21.37
N GLN A 340 -12.23 -2.90 -22.60
CA GLN A 340 -12.14 -2.02 -23.78
C GLN A 340 -13.15 -0.87 -23.69
N GLN A 341 -14.39 -1.14 -23.29
CA GLN A 341 -15.40 -0.11 -23.09
C GLN A 341 -14.96 0.89 -22.01
N ARG A 342 -14.40 0.40 -20.89
CA ARG A 342 -13.84 1.25 -19.84
C ARG A 342 -12.68 2.11 -20.34
N GLU A 343 -11.76 1.54 -21.10
CA GLU A 343 -10.63 2.27 -21.70
C GLU A 343 -11.11 3.38 -22.64
N ASN A 344 -12.14 3.10 -23.44
CA ASN A 344 -12.71 4.07 -24.38
C ASN A 344 -13.50 5.19 -23.66
N ALA A 345 -14.05 4.92 -22.48
CA ALA A 345 -14.82 5.88 -21.69
C ALA A 345 -13.96 6.84 -20.84
N ARG A 346 -12.63 6.65 -20.80
CA ARG A 346 -11.73 7.48 -20.00
C ARG A 346 -11.68 8.92 -20.49
N ILE A 347 -11.64 9.85 -19.54
CA ILE A 347 -11.53 11.28 -19.80
C ILE A 347 -10.07 11.59 -20.14
N GLN A 348 -9.81 12.16 -21.31
CA GLN A 348 -8.45 12.51 -21.71
C GLN A 348 -7.94 13.72 -20.91
N ILE A 349 -6.71 13.63 -20.39
CA ILE A 349 -5.98 14.76 -19.82
C ILE A 349 -4.73 15.07 -20.64
N SER A 350 -4.32 16.33 -20.58
CA SER A 350 -3.11 16.84 -21.20
C SER A 350 -2.19 17.44 -20.15
N SER A 351 -0.88 17.32 -20.38
CA SER A 351 0.14 18.04 -19.61
C SER A 351 -0.12 19.55 -19.62
N VAL A 352 0.33 20.25 -18.59
CA VAL A 352 0.39 21.72 -18.61
C VAL A 352 1.31 22.21 -19.75
N ASP A 353 2.34 21.43 -20.09
CA ASP A 353 3.29 21.71 -21.18
C ASP A 353 2.66 21.55 -22.57
N GLU A 354 1.54 20.83 -22.69
CA GLU A 354 0.81 20.64 -23.95
C GLU A 354 -0.20 21.74 -24.26
N LYS A 355 -0.66 22.47 -23.23
CA LYS A 355 -1.58 23.57 -23.47
C LYS A 355 -0.87 24.50 -24.44
N PRO A 356 -1.44 24.79 -25.64
CA PRO A 356 -0.89 25.86 -26.44
C PRO A 356 -0.77 27.03 -25.49
N SER A 357 0.42 27.64 -25.43
CA SER A 357 0.56 28.95 -24.83
C SER A 357 -0.65 29.70 -25.32
N ARG A 358 -1.60 30.01 -24.41
CA ARG A 358 -2.64 30.97 -24.76
C ARG A 358 -1.80 32.11 -25.30
N GLU A 359 -1.94 32.40 -26.59
CA GLU A 359 -1.81 33.76 -27.03
C GLU A 359 -2.71 34.47 -26.02
N PHE A 360 -2.08 35.08 -25.02
CA PHE A 360 -2.66 36.24 -24.40
C PHE A 360 -2.86 37.13 -25.60
N SER A 361 -4.08 37.11 -26.14
CA SER A 361 -4.50 38.11 -27.10
C SER A 361 -4.20 39.42 -26.39
N ASP A 362 -3.24 40.16 -26.89
CA ASP A 362 -2.86 41.51 -26.46
C ASP A 362 -4.00 42.53 -26.67
N ASP A 363 -5.24 42.07 -26.86
CA ASP A 363 -6.45 42.86 -27.09
C ASP A 363 -7.29 43.03 -25.81
N ALA A 364 -6.63 43.15 -24.65
CA ALA A 364 -7.18 43.94 -23.56
C ALA A 364 -6.75 45.39 -23.81
N PRO A 365 -7.66 46.39 -23.75
CA PRO A 365 -7.31 47.77 -24.04
C PRO A 365 -6.11 48.14 -23.17
N ALA A 366 -5.07 48.68 -23.80
CA ALA A 366 -3.88 49.18 -23.15
C ALA A 366 -4.31 50.17 -22.06
N SER A 367 -4.48 49.65 -20.84
CA SER A 367 -4.69 50.48 -19.67
C SER A 367 -3.34 51.10 -19.40
N ASP A 368 -3.29 52.42 -19.53
CA ASP A 368 -2.22 53.31 -19.11
C ASP A 368 -1.57 52.84 -17.81
N TYR A 369 -0.51 52.04 -17.94
CA TYR A 369 0.53 51.92 -16.95
C TYR A 369 1.81 52.34 -17.67
N ALA A 370 2.10 53.63 -17.53
CA ALA A 370 3.40 54.21 -17.81
C ALA A 370 4.50 53.24 -17.35
N ASN A 371 5.33 52.80 -18.30
CA ASN A 371 6.54 52.04 -18.09
C ASN A 371 7.41 52.69 -16.99
N PRO A 372 7.47 52.14 -15.76
CA PRO A 372 8.39 52.62 -14.75
C PRO A 372 9.50 51.56 -14.67
N ASP A 373 10.55 51.73 -15.48
CA ASP A 373 11.94 51.40 -15.13
C ASP A 373 12.80 51.33 -16.40
N VAL A 374 13.23 52.50 -16.88
CA VAL A 374 14.57 52.62 -17.46
C VAL A 374 15.54 52.52 -16.27
N GLY A 375 15.69 51.30 -15.77
CA GLY A 375 16.48 51.00 -14.58
C GLY A 375 17.96 51.19 -14.87
N SER A 376 18.65 51.93 -14.01
CA SER A 376 20.11 52.10 -14.03
C SER A 376 20.80 50.76 -14.26
N LEU A 377 21.74 50.74 -15.21
CA LEU A 377 22.62 49.62 -15.45
C LEU A 377 23.65 49.53 -14.32
N TRP A 378 24.06 48.32 -13.92
CA TRP A 378 24.93 48.08 -12.77
C TRP A 378 26.13 47.20 -13.15
N GLU A 379 27.26 47.44 -12.51
CA GLU A 379 28.44 46.60 -12.58
C GLU A 379 28.72 45.97 -11.21
N ILE A 380 29.21 44.73 -11.21
CA ILE A 380 29.54 43.96 -10.01
C ILE A 380 31.02 43.58 -10.02
N ARG A 381 31.65 43.65 -8.85
CA ARG A 381 33.07 43.28 -8.69
C ARG A 381 33.20 41.80 -8.36
N ASN A 382 33.90 41.06 -9.20
CA ASN A 382 34.16 39.64 -8.98
C ASN A 382 35.29 39.40 -7.96
N SER A 383 35.53 38.14 -7.59
CA SER A 383 36.57 37.75 -6.61
C SER A 383 38.01 38.04 -7.06
N GLN A 384 38.23 38.27 -8.36
CA GLN A 384 39.51 38.68 -8.95
C GLN A 384 39.66 40.21 -9.02
N GLY A 385 38.68 40.97 -8.49
CA GLY A 385 38.71 42.42 -8.42
C GLY A 385 38.31 43.14 -9.72
N LYS A 386 37.87 42.41 -10.75
CA LYS A 386 37.43 42.94 -12.04
C LYS A 386 35.93 43.25 -12.03
N TRP A 387 35.54 44.31 -12.72
CA TRP A 387 34.13 44.69 -12.89
C TRP A 387 33.48 43.94 -14.05
N GLU A 388 32.30 43.38 -13.80
CA GLU A 388 31.46 42.66 -14.77
C GLU A 388 30.12 43.38 -14.91
N GLY A 389 29.65 43.54 -16.14
CA GLY A 389 28.41 44.27 -16.46
C GLY A 389 28.48 44.92 -17.84
N PRO A 390 27.49 45.77 -18.19
CA PRO A 390 26.38 46.22 -17.34
C PRO A 390 25.21 45.23 -17.23
N PHE A 391 24.64 45.11 -16.04
CA PHE A 391 23.47 44.27 -15.70
C PHE A 391 22.29 45.14 -15.24
N THR A 392 21.07 44.70 -15.53
CA THR A 392 19.87 45.21 -14.85
C THR A 392 19.78 44.64 -13.44
N ILE A 393 18.98 45.26 -12.56
CA ILE A 393 18.73 44.71 -11.21
C ILE A 393 18.19 43.27 -11.32
N ALA A 394 17.27 42.99 -12.26
CA ALA A 394 16.76 41.64 -12.48
C ALA A 394 17.84 40.62 -12.85
N THR A 395 18.81 41.00 -13.71
CA THR A 395 19.92 40.09 -14.11
C THR A 395 20.98 39.95 -13.03
N LEU A 396 21.24 40.98 -12.22
CA LEU A 396 22.10 40.89 -11.02
C LEU A 396 21.66 39.76 -10.07
N PHE A 397 20.37 39.62 -9.83
CA PHE A 397 19.82 38.57 -8.96
C PHE A 397 19.84 37.17 -9.57
N THR A 398 20.20 37.02 -10.85
CA THR A 398 20.42 35.70 -11.50
C THR A 398 21.85 35.20 -11.35
N ILE A 399 22.78 36.06 -10.90
CA ILE A 399 24.19 35.70 -10.72
C ILE A 399 24.32 34.80 -9.47
N PRO A 400 24.87 33.57 -9.59
CA PRO A 400 24.84 32.58 -8.50
C PRO A 400 25.54 32.99 -7.20
N TRP A 401 26.51 33.91 -7.28
CA TRP A 401 27.31 34.38 -6.16
C TRP A 401 26.96 35.81 -5.71
N PHE A 402 25.92 36.42 -6.28
CA PHE A 402 25.48 37.74 -5.88
C PHE A 402 24.83 37.71 -4.49
N THR A 403 25.31 38.58 -3.60
CA THR A 403 24.79 38.70 -2.24
C THR A 403 24.64 40.19 -1.89
N GLY A 404 23.90 40.50 -0.82
CA GLY A 404 23.83 41.87 -0.30
C GLY A 404 25.18 42.45 0.15
N MET A 405 26.23 41.61 0.23
CA MET A 405 27.61 41.99 0.53
C MET A 405 28.49 42.10 -0.72
N ALA A 406 27.98 41.82 -1.92
CA ALA A 406 28.72 42.03 -3.15
C ALA A 406 28.93 43.53 -3.39
N THR A 407 30.12 43.90 -3.86
CA THR A 407 30.41 45.29 -4.21
C THR A 407 29.87 45.57 -5.61
N VAL A 408 28.98 46.54 -5.71
CA VAL A 408 28.35 46.96 -6.97
C VAL A 408 28.47 48.47 -7.15
N ARG A 409 28.34 48.92 -8.40
CA ARG A 409 28.24 50.34 -8.75
C ARG A 409 27.27 50.55 -9.91
N PRO A 410 26.56 51.68 -9.97
CA PRO A 410 25.89 52.10 -11.19
C PRO A 410 26.90 52.23 -12.36
N ALA A 411 26.53 51.77 -13.54
CA ALA A 411 27.33 51.86 -14.75
C ALA A 411 27.63 53.34 -15.06
N GLY A 412 28.92 53.70 -15.13
CA GLY A 412 29.38 55.08 -15.33
C GLY A 412 29.64 55.88 -14.05
N SER A 413 29.56 55.27 -12.86
CA SER A 413 29.96 55.90 -11.59
C SER A 413 31.26 55.31 -11.03
N ASP A 414 32.05 56.13 -10.33
CA ASP A 414 33.34 55.73 -9.74
C ASP A 414 33.27 55.39 -8.24
N GLU A 415 32.07 55.34 -7.65
CA GLU A 415 31.89 55.05 -6.23
C GLU A 415 31.33 53.63 -6.01
N PRO A 416 32.18 52.65 -5.65
CA PRO A 416 31.73 51.30 -5.34
C PRO A 416 31.15 51.24 -3.92
N ALA A 417 29.97 50.63 -3.78
CA ALA A 417 29.36 50.37 -2.48
C ALA A 417 28.80 48.94 -2.40
N LEU A 418 28.35 48.52 -1.22
CA LEU A 418 27.75 47.20 -1.04
C LEU A 418 26.36 47.17 -1.70
N ALA A 419 25.99 46.05 -2.32
CA ALA A 419 24.69 45.87 -2.95
C ALA A 419 23.51 46.24 -2.02
N ARG A 420 23.62 45.94 -0.72
CA ARG A 420 22.60 46.28 0.28
C ARG A 420 22.46 47.77 0.60
N SER A 421 23.45 48.61 0.28
CA SER A 421 23.38 50.05 0.55
C SER A 421 22.58 50.81 -0.51
N PHE A 422 22.25 50.16 -1.64
CA PHE A 422 21.40 50.75 -2.67
C PHE A 422 19.92 50.38 -2.42
N PRO A 423 19.03 51.37 -2.21
CA PRO A 423 17.61 51.12 -1.93
C PRO A 423 16.88 50.22 -2.95
N PRO A 424 17.08 50.37 -4.28
CA PRO A 424 16.40 49.52 -5.28
C PRO A 424 16.79 48.04 -5.18
N ILE A 425 18.07 47.78 -4.88
CA ILE A 425 18.59 46.42 -4.69
C ILE A 425 18.09 45.86 -3.35
N LEU A 426 18.07 46.69 -2.31
CA LEU A 426 17.60 46.30 -0.97
C LEU A 426 16.10 45.96 -0.95
N GLU A 427 15.27 46.72 -1.66
CA GLU A 427 13.83 46.44 -1.81
C GLU A 427 13.58 45.12 -2.53
N THR A 428 14.37 44.84 -3.57
CA THR A 428 14.32 43.56 -4.29
C THR A 428 14.78 42.39 -3.38
N PHE A 429 15.81 42.59 -2.54
CA PHE A 429 16.21 41.63 -1.51
C PHE A 429 15.10 41.33 -0.49
N ARG A 430 14.41 42.38 -0.02
CA ARG A 430 13.28 42.25 0.93
C ARG A 430 12.06 41.56 0.30
N ALA A 431 11.79 41.81 -0.97
CA ALA A 431 10.74 41.11 -1.73
C ALA A 431 11.05 39.62 -1.93
N SER A 432 12.32 39.27 -2.17
CA SER A 432 12.80 37.89 -2.31
C SER A 432 12.73 37.08 -1.01
N GLN A 433 13.01 37.70 0.14
CA GLN A 433 12.93 37.05 1.46
C GLN A 433 11.50 36.73 1.94
N LYS A 434 10.46 37.31 1.33
CA LYS A 434 9.05 36.98 1.62
C LYS A 434 8.58 35.64 1.02
N LYS A 435 9.45 34.84 0.39
CA LYS A 435 9.16 33.52 -0.23
C LYS A 435 8.93 32.36 0.77
N ASN A 436 8.29 32.60 1.92
CA ASN A 436 7.55 31.51 2.55
C ASN A 436 6.14 31.57 1.95
N PRO A 437 5.71 30.56 1.14
CA PRO A 437 4.36 30.57 0.60
C PRO A 437 3.37 30.69 1.76
N ALA A 438 2.42 31.61 1.65
CA ALA A 438 1.32 31.69 2.60
C ALA A 438 0.52 30.37 2.52
N LYS A 439 -0.15 29.99 3.63
CA LYS A 439 -1.03 28.81 3.61
C LYS A 439 -2.00 28.88 2.41
N GLY A 440 -2.06 27.81 1.63
CA GLY A 440 -2.85 27.71 0.41
C GLY A 440 -2.12 28.09 -0.89
N GLN A 441 -0.85 28.51 -0.84
CA GLN A 441 -0.06 28.83 -2.03
C GLN A 441 0.84 27.68 -2.47
N CYS A 442 1.04 27.57 -3.77
CA CYS A 442 1.96 26.65 -4.42
C CYS A 442 3.40 26.91 -3.91
N PRO A 443 4.11 25.87 -3.44
CA PRO A 443 5.44 26.04 -2.86
C PRO A 443 6.54 26.28 -3.91
N VAL A 444 6.21 26.11 -5.20
CA VAL A 444 7.12 26.32 -6.33
C VAL A 444 6.97 27.72 -6.92
N CYS A 445 5.74 28.13 -7.28
CA CYS A 445 5.50 29.39 -8.00
C CYS A 445 4.72 30.46 -7.21
N GLY A 446 4.25 30.16 -5.99
CA GLY A 446 3.55 31.09 -5.12
C GLY A 446 2.08 31.40 -5.48
N GLN A 447 1.54 30.81 -6.56
CA GLN A 447 0.12 30.99 -6.91
C GLN A 447 -0.80 30.24 -5.94
N ASN A 448 -2.00 30.77 -5.69
CA ASN A 448 -3.02 30.05 -4.92
C ASN A 448 -3.38 28.71 -5.57
N LEU A 449 -3.49 27.67 -4.75
CA LEU A 449 -3.95 26.37 -5.16
C LEU A 449 -5.47 26.37 -5.33
N ALA A 450 -5.94 25.78 -6.43
CA ALA A 450 -7.36 25.57 -6.68
C ALA A 450 -7.76 24.16 -6.25
N ASP A 451 -8.98 24.00 -5.77
CA ASP A 451 -9.57 22.68 -5.56
C ASP A 451 -9.85 22.02 -6.92
N SER A 452 -9.47 20.76 -7.03
CA SER A 452 -9.59 19.97 -8.26
C SER A 452 -9.84 18.50 -7.88
N HIS A 453 -10.12 17.67 -8.88
CA HIS A 453 -10.28 16.23 -8.70
C HIS A 453 -9.41 15.49 -9.71
N TYR A 454 -8.80 14.40 -9.27
CA TYR A 454 -8.06 13.50 -10.13
C TYR A 454 -8.40 12.06 -9.76
N GLU A 455 -8.85 11.26 -10.74
CA GLU A 455 -9.32 9.89 -10.49
C GLU A 455 -10.42 9.84 -9.39
N GLY A 456 -11.31 10.83 -9.38
CA GLY A 456 -12.35 10.99 -8.36
C GLY A 456 -11.86 11.34 -6.95
N VAL A 457 -10.56 11.57 -6.75
CA VAL A 457 -9.97 11.98 -5.46
C VAL A 457 -9.85 13.50 -5.40
N PRO A 458 -10.29 14.15 -4.30
CA PRO A 458 -10.10 15.59 -4.13
C PRO A 458 -8.63 15.93 -3.94
N ILE A 459 -8.12 16.82 -4.78
CA ILE A 459 -6.73 17.30 -4.75
C ILE A 459 -6.69 18.82 -4.82
N LYS A 460 -5.55 19.41 -4.44
CA LYS A 460 -5.28 20.83 -4.71
C LYS A 460 -4.27 20.95 -5.84
N GLN A 461 -4.59 21.75 -6.86
CA GLN A 461 -3.77 21.89 -8.06
C GLN A 461 -3.34 23.33 -8.28
N CYS A 462 -2.08 23.52 -8.65
CA CYS A 462 -1.57 24.81 -9.11
C CYS A 462 -1.85 25.00 -10.60
N GLN A 463 -2.58 26.05 -10.96
CA GLN A 463 -2.95 26.32 -12.36
C GLN A 463 -1.78 26.79 -13.23
N ARG A 464 -0.71 27.34 -12.63
CA ARG A 464 0.51 27.78 -13.35
C ARG A 464 1.54 26.69 -13.60
N CYS A 465 2.03 26.01 -12.56
CA CYS A 465 3.09 25.01 -12.70
C CYS A 465 2.57 23.56 -12.81
N GLY A 466 1.26 23.33 -12.68
CA GLY A 466 0.66 21.99 -12.73
C GLY A 466 0.79 21.16 -11.45
N GLY A 467 1.65 21.57 -10.50
CA GLY A 467 1.91 20.80 -9.28
C GLY A 467 0.66 20.53 -8.44
N ARG A 468 0.66 19.38 -7.77
CA ARG A 468 -0.51 18.80 -7.11
C ARG A 468 -0.20 18.43 -5.66
N LEU A 469 -1.08 18.83 -4.76
CA LEU A 469 -1.08 18.37 -3.37
C LEU A 469 -2.15 17.30 -3.22
N VAL A 470 -1.73 16.10 -2.84
CA VAL A 470 -2.54 14.90 -2.74
C VAL A 470 -2.48 14.32 -1.32
N PRO A 471 -3.60 13.97 -0.68
CA PRO A 471 -3.58 13.24 0.57
C PRO A 471 -2.89 11.88 0.41
N GLU A 472 -2.04 11.48 1.35
CA GLU A 472 -1.31 10.20 1.28
C GLU A 472 -2.24 9.00 1.08
N ALA A 473 -3.39 8.97 1.77
CA ALA A 473 -4.42 7.94 1.61
C ALA A 473 -5.09 7.94 0.23
N GLY A 474 -5.10 9.09 -0.46
CA GLY A 474 -5.69 9.23 -1.80
C GLY A 474 -4.78 8.72 -2.92
N ILE A 475 -3.48 8.51 -2.68
CA ILE A 475 -2.55 8.06 -3.71
C ILE A 475 -2.89 6.65 -4.18
N VAL A 476 -3.23 5.74 -3.27
CA VAL A 476 -3.59 4.36 -3.65
C VAL A 476 -4.90 4.34 -4.44
N ARG A 477 -5.86 5.21 -4.10
CA ARG A 477 -7.10 5.40 -4.88
C ARG A 477 -6.80 5.84 -6.31
N ILE A 478 -5.94 6.85 -6.47
CA ILE A 478 -5.50 7.36 -7.77
C ILE A 478 -4.82 6.26 -8.59
N ILE A 479 -3.93 5.47 -7.98
CA ILE A 479 -3.23 4.38 -8.66
C ILE A 479 -4.18 3.23 -9.06
N ALA A 480 -5.19 2.95 -8.24
CA ALA A 480 -6.14 1.86 -8.49
C ALA A 480 -7.16 2.21 -9.58
N ARG A 481 -7.57 3.48 -9.65
CA ARG A 481 -8.58 3.99 -10.57
C ARG A 481 -7.98 4.30 -11.93
N ARG A 482 -8.82 4.18 -12.95
CA ARG A 482 -8.44 4.44 -14.34
C ARG A 482 -9.59 5.12 -15.07
N GLU A 483 -9.99 6.27 -14.56
CA GLU A 483 -10.98 7.16 -15.16
C GLU A 483 -10.32 8.14 -16.13
N VAL A 484 -9.03 8.40 -15.96
CA VAL A 484 -8.29 9.36 -16.74
C VAL A 484 -7.41 8.67 -17.78
N LYS A 485 -7.41 9.20 -19.01
CA LYS A 485 -6.53 8.76 -20.11
C LYS A 485 -5.44 9.81 -20.34
N PRO A 486 -4.16 9.46 -20.18
CA PRO A 486 -3.07 10.37 -20.49
C PRO A 486 -2.98 10.65 -22.00
N SER A 487 -2.61 11.87 -22.35
CA SER A 487 -2.28 12.25 -23.73
C SER A 487 -1.08 11.47 -24.28
N ASP A 488 -0.94 11.46 -25.60
CA ASP A 488 0.24 10.87 -26.25
C ASP A 488 1.56 11.57 -25.84
N TYR A 489 1.50 12.85 -25.47
CA TYR A 489 2.68 13.57 -24.99
C TYR A 489 3.07 13.13 -23.57
N LEU A 490 2.10 13.00 -22.65
CA LEU A 490 2.36 12.44 -21.31
C LEU A 490 2.92 11.02 -21.39
N LEU A 491 2.37 10.17 -22.27
CA LEU A 491 2.91 8.83 -22.51
C LEU A 491 4.36 8.87 -22.99
N ARG A 492 4.72 9.78 -23.92
CA ARG A 492 6.10 9.96 -24.36
C ARG A 492 7.00 10.49 -23.23
N LYS A 493 6.51 11.40 -22.40
CA LYS A 493 7.23 11.97 -21.25
C LYS A 493 7.54 10.89 -20.21
N ALA A 494 6.56 10.05 -19.86
CA ALA A 494 6.74 8.92 -18.95
C ALA A 494 7.73 7.86 -19.49
N ARG A 495 7.66 7.52 -20.79
CA ARG A 495 8.63 6.60 -21.42
C ARG A 495 10.06 7.15 -21.44
N ARG A 496 10.22 8.47 -21.59
CA ARG A 496 11.52 9.14 -21.46
C ARG A 496 12.04 9.03 -20.03
N TRP A 497 11.21 9.39 -19.05
CA TRP A 497 11.52 9.26 -17.63
C TRP A 497 11.98 7.83 -17.26
N LYS A 498 11.23 6.82 -17.69
CA LYS A 498 11.57 5.40 -17.45
C LYS A 498 12.96 5.04 -17.98
N ARG A 499 13.28 5.45 -19.21
CA ARG A 499 14.59 5.14 -19.83
C ARG A 499 15.76 5.84 -19.13
N GLU A 500 15.57 7.10 -18.74
CA GLU A 500 16.60 7.90 -18.06
C GLU A 500 16.89 7.36 -16.64
N ASN A 501 15.87 6.84 -15.96
CA ASN A 501 15.98 6.40 -14.57
C ASN A 501 16.16 4.88 -14.38
N GLN A 502 15.77 4.01 -15.33
CA GLN A 502 15.97 2.55 -15.21
C GLN A 502 17.43 2.09 -15.41
N ILE A 503 18.26 2.85 -16.12
CA ILE A 503 19.59 2.41 -16.54
C ILE A 503 20.67 2.69 -15.48
N ASN A 504 20.37 3.42 -14.40
CA ASN A 504 21.41 4.00 -13.58
C ASN A 504 21.52 3.39 -12.17
N VAL A 505 22.31 2.31 -12.05
CA VAL A 505 22.84 1.81 -10.76
C VAL A 505 23.55 2.95 -9.99
N GLN A 506 24.10 3.96 -10.69
CA GLN A 506 24.67 5.14 -10.04
C GLN A 506 23.61 6.13 -9.50
N ALA A 507 22.37 6.12 -9.99
CA ALA A 507 21.27 6.89 -9.38
C ALA A 507 20.85 6.25 -8.05
N VAL A 508 20.74 4.92 -7.99
CA VAL A 508 20.54 4.18 -6.73
C VAL A 508 21.68 4.46 -5.74
N ASN A 509 22.94 4.46 -6.20
CA ASN A 509 24.08 4.77 -5.32
C ASN A 509 24.18 6.27 -4.94
N ARG A 510 23.79 7.20 -5.81
CA ARG A 510 23.67 8.63 -5.46
C ARG A 510 22.59 8.85 -4.41
N ILE A 511 21.47 8.15 -4.51
CA ILE A 511 20.34 8.27 -3.58
C ILE A 511 20.63 7.56 -2.26
N LYS A 512 21.22 6.36 -2.26
CA LYS A 512 21.73 5.69 -1.03
C LYS A 512 22.80 6.53 -0.32
N ASN A 513 23.66 7.21 -1.08
CA ASN A 513 24.64 8.15 -0.50
C ASN A 513 23.96 9.45 -0.02
N ALA A 514 22.88 9.91 -0.65
CA ALA A 514 22.08 11.05 -0.19
C ALA A 514 21.23 10.71 1.06
N GLU A 515 20.75 9.48 1.20
CA GLU A 515 20.09 8.95 2.40
C GLU A 515 21.08 8.82 3.57
N LYS A 516 22.31 8.34 3.30
CA LYS A 516 23.41 8.33 4.31
C LYS A 516 23.89 9.72 4.71
N HIS A 517 23.80 10.70 3.82
CA HIS A 517 24.07 12.11 4.12
C HIS A 517 22.76 12.87 4.35
N HIS A 518 22.02 12.52 5.40
CA HIS A 518 20.86 13.29 5.86
C HIS A 518 21.25 14.70 6.34
N SER A 519 21.51 15.60 5.39
CA SER A 519 21.19 17.00 5.54
C SER A 519 19.74 17.14 5.11
N LYS A 520 18.87 17.39 6.10
CA LYS A 520 17.49 17.87 5.95
C LYS A 520 17.44 19.08 5.00
N LYS A 521 17.39 18.87 3.69
CA LYS A 521 16.96 19.93 2.76
C LYS A 521 15.45 19.80 2.62
N THR A 522 14.73 20.49 3.50
CA THR A 522 13.32 20.84 3.26
C THR A 522 13.29 21.76 2.03
N LEU A 523 12.97 21.21 0.86
CA LEU A 523 12.89 21.98 -0.38
C LEU A 523 11.64 22.87 -0.41
N HIS A 524 10.55 22.38 0.18
CA HIS A 524 9.26 23.06 0.19
C HIS A 524 8.63 23.04 1.58
N ASN A 525 7.83 24.08 1.87
CA ASN A 525 6.91 24.08 3.00
C ASN A 525 5.55 23.58 2.54
N CYS A 526 4.88 22.79 3.37
CA CYS A 526 3.57 22.26 3.07
C CYS A 526 2.56 23.40 2.91
N PRO A 527 1.86 23.50 1.76
CA PRO A 527 0.85 24.54 1.55
C PRO A 527 -0.30 24.51 2.55
N LEU A 528 -0.57 23.34 3.15
CA LEU A 528 -1.70 23.15 4.07
C LEU A 528 -1.35 23.54 5.51
N CYS A 529 -0.24 23.01 6.05
CA CYS A 529 0.14 23.20 7.45
C CYS A 529 1.34 24.12 7.68
N GLY A 530 2.13 24.44 6.64
CA GLY A 530 3.31 25.30 6.71
C GLY A 530 4.60 24.59 7.18
N PHE A 531 4.53 23.32 7.60
CA PHE A 531 5.72 22.56 8.00
C PHE A 531 6.56 22.15 6.80
N GLY A 532 7.89 22.10 6.98
CA GLY A 532 8.83 21.64 5.96
C GLY A 532 8.52 20.21 5.50
N MET A 533 8.55 20.00 4.19
CA MET A 533 8.33 18.72 3.54
C MET A 533 9.66 18.00 3.33
N ILE A 534 9.61 16.67 3.38
CA ILE A 534 10.78 15.80 3.22
C ILE A 534 10.69 15.17 1.83
N ARG A 535 11.69 15.44 0.98
CA ARG A 535 11.81 14.80 -0.32
C ARG A 535 12.24 13.35 -0.16
N ARG A 536 11.54 12.45 -0.85
CA ARG A 536 11.86 11.01 -0.91
C ARG A 536 11.45 10.43 -2.25
N LEU A 537 11.93 9.24 -2.58
CA LEU A 537 11.34 8.47 -3.67
C LEU A 537 9.98 7.91 -3.25
N PHE A 538 9.03 7.90 -4.17
CA PHE A 538 7.75 7.20 -3.96
C PHE A 538 7.97 5.68 -3.86
N SER A 539 8.74 5.13 -4.81
CA SER A 539 9.18 3.74 -4.82
C SER A 539 10.50 3.61 -5.58
N TYR A 540 11.37 2.72 -5.11
CA TYR A 540 12.63 2.37 -5.78
C TYR A 540 12.43 1.68 -7.14
N GLN A 541 11.20 1.30 -7.50
CA GLN A 541 10.89 0.74 -8.82
C GLN A 541 10.69 1.81 -9.90
N TYR A 542 10.10 2.96 -9.53
CA TYR A 542 9.69 4.00 -10.48
C TYR A 542 10.53 5.27 -10.42
N PHE A 543 11.30 5.45 -9.34
CA PHE A 543 12.21 6.60 -9.14
C PHE A 543 11.54 7.98 -9.30
N VAL A 544 10.25 8.09 -8.96
CA VAL A 544 9.55 9.39 -8.91
C VAL A 544 9.83 10.02 -7.56
N GLU A 545 10.40 11.22 -7.55
CA GLU A 545 10.60 12.02 -6.34
C GLU A 545 9.26 12.60 -5.90
N VAL A 546 9.00 12.59 -4.59
CA VAL A 546 7.81 13.18 -3.99
C VAL A 546 8.21 13.92 -2.72
N ASP A 547 7.53 15.03 -2.45
CA ASP A 547 7.71 15.76 -1.20
C ASP A 547 6.60 15.36 -0.22
N ASP A 548 6.98 14.84 0.95
CA ASP A 548 6.05 14.29 1.93
C ASP A 548 5.99 15.17 3.19
N CYS A 549 4.78 15.56 3.59
CA CYS A 549 4.53 16.24 4.84
C CYS A 549 4.09 15.26 5.94
N LYS A 550 5.02 14.92 6.84
CA LYS A 550 4.74 14.01 7.97
C LYS A 550 3.71 14.52 8.98
N SER A 551 3.50 15.84 9.05
CA SER A 551 2.58 16.49 9.98
C SER A 551 1.11 16.31 9.56
N CYS A 552 0.78 16.58 8.28
CA CYS A 552 -0.60 16.54 7.79
C CYS A 552 -0.88 15.44 6.76
N LYS A 553 0.08 14.54 6.52
CA LYS A 553 -0.04 13.38 5.61
C LYS A 553 -0.44 13.78 4.19
N GLN A 554 0.18 14.86 3.71
CA GLN A 554 0.01 15.38 2.35
C GLN A 554 1.30 15.15 1.56
N VAL A 555 1.15 14.79 0.29
CA VAL A 555 2.25 14.58 -0.64
C VAL A 555 2.12 15.57 -1.78
N TRP A 556 3.21 16.25 -2.09
CA TRP A 556 3.32 17.18 -3.20
C TRP A 556 4.03 16.50 -4.38
N PHE A 557 3.42 16.63 -5.55
CA PHE A 557 3.93 16.19 -6.85
C PHE A 557 4.20 17.41 -7.72
N ASP A 558 5.39 17.51 -8.29
CA ASP A 558 5.77 18.59 -9.19
C ASP A 558 5.24 18.32 -10.61
N GLY A 559 4.62 19.34 -11.23
CA GLY A 559 4.15 19.26 -12.61
C GLY A 559 3.31 18.01 -12.93
N ASP A 560 3.83 17.17 -13.82
CA ASP A 560 3.19 15.93 -14.30
C ASP A 560 3.68 14.65 -13.56
N GLU A 561 4.36 14.78 -12.42
CA GLU A 561 4.94 13.62 -11.71
C GLU A 561 3.88 12.60 -11.27
N LEU A 562 2.68 13.05 -10.90
CA LEU A 562 1.59 12.17 -10.49
C LEU A 562 1.10 11.32 -11.68
N GLU A 563 0.91 11.93 -12.84
CA GLU A 563 0.54 11.28 -14.08
C GLU A 563 1.62 10.31 -14.56
N ILE A 564 2.89 10.74 -14.49
CA ILE A 564 4.03 9.87 -14.84
C ILE A 564 4.05 8.66 -13.91
N LEU A 565 3.90 8.85 -12.60
CA LEU A 565 3.85 7.75 -11.65
C LEU A 565 2.73 6.76 -12.00
N GLN A 566 1.52 7.25 -12.27
CA GLN A 566 0.39 6.41 -12.66
C GLN A 566 0.67 5.64 -13.96
N ILE A 567 1.16 6.31 -15.01
CA ILE A 567 1.53 5.67 -16.28
C ILE A 567 2.57 4.57 -16.07
N LEU A 568 3.60 4.83 -15.26
CA LEU A 568 4.66 3.86 -15.00
C LEU A 568 4.15 2.61 -14.28
N ILE A 569 3.20 2.78 -13.34
CA ILE A 569 2.55 1.66 -12.63
C ILE A 569 1.63 0.90 -13.58
N GLU A 570 0.88 1.59 -14.44
CA GLU A 570 0.01 0.95 -15.43
C GLU A 570 0.81 0.15 -16.48
N ASP A 571 1.90 0.70 -17.00
CA ASP A 571 2.79 0.06 -17.98
C ASP A 571 3.56 -1.13 -17.39
N ALA A 572 3.76 -1.18 -16.06
CA ALA A 572 4.43 -2.29 -15.39
C ALA A 572 3.60 -3.58 -15.36
N GLY A 573 2.34 -3.55 -15.83
CA GLY A 573 1.55 -4.76 -16.05
C GLY A 573 1.04 -5.41 -14.76
N TYR A 574 0.47 -4.62 -13.85
CA TYR A 574 -0.34 -5.11 -12.73
C TYR A 574 -1.80 -5.37 -13.12
#